data_AF-A0A9E3TTF5-F1
#
_entry.id   AF-A0A9E3TTF5-F1
#
_cell.length_a   1.000
_cell.length_b   1.000
_cell.length_c   1.000
_cell.angle_alpha   90.00
_cell.angle_beta   90.00
_cell.angle_gamma   90.00
#
_symmetry.space_group_name_H-M   'P 1'
#
loop_
_entity.id
_entity.type
_entity.pdbx_description
1 polymer ?
#
loop_
_entity_poly.entity_id
_entity_poly.type
_entity_poly.pdbx_seq_one_letter_code
_entity_poly.pdbx_strand_id
1 'polypeptide(L)'
;MNHMKMLLVLGAIALCQASANSQETRQARGVLVEEVRNEHPDFLVRVDVDQPDRTYQAGEEMRVSVVSARAGYLYLLYCDAGGNVTCLFPNAFGQDNRIAAQQPITIPRPSQPGQSSFRLKIGAPFGPELLKAIVSESPMEEAALARLMTGSNAAERVAGVRGVYAEEVKAATNWAEHHVEITTLATNEAGEPGTTANSDSRVSNPSTGNGPRRVGVFIGISQYADERIKDLTVCENDARTIAQAMRQQGQIGQGWVLLNEVATRQNIEQVLRQKVIAATRPGDSVVIYWSGHGSRCADDGGDEKDGFDEYLVPYDGRLSNLDSIRQSMIMDDTFGRWIQEMDGRRVVVILDMCHSAGQAAGAKSFALPGSESATNQPASGEFDFLDGEFARIKDIGQRDTALLASSAASQVSFERKEHDLSAMTYFLAKQLQAGSTPLTLTDSFAQLKRDVTEYVERQFPGVTQTPVLIDNLSEPFFLRP
;
A
#
# COMPACT_ATOMS: atom_id res chain seq x y z
N MET A 1 -38.92 -47.23 -43.66
CA MET A 1 -38.58 -47.03 -42.24
C MET A 1 -39.65 -46.13 -41.65
N ASN A 2 -40.44 -46.67 -40.73
CA ASN A 2 -41.72 -46.18 -40.22
C ASN A 2 -41.57 -45.19 -39.04
N HIS A 3 -42.58 -44.32 -38.89
CA HIS A 3 -43.11 -43.65 -37.67
C HIS A 3 -42.18 -42.71 -36.85
N MET A 4 -42.46 -41.40 -36.67
CA MET A 4 -43.57 -40.67 -36.00
C MET A 4 -43.46 -40.59 -34.47
N LYS A 5 -43.44 -39.33 -33.95
CA LYS A 5 -43.91 -38.75 -32.64
C LYS A 5 -43.00 -37.56 -32.30
N MET A 6 -43.40 -36.27 -32.33
CA MET A 6 -44.46 -35.54 -31.60
C MET A 6 -44.49 -35.85 -30.10
N LEU A 7 -43.93 -34.94 -29.31
CA LEU A 7 -44.42 -34.66 -27.96
C LEU A 7 -44.19 -33.19 -27.59
N LEU A 8 -45.31 -32.46 -27.51
CA LEU A 8 -45.48 -31.22 -26.79
C LEU A 8 -45.35 -31.49 -25.28
N VAL A 9 -44.64 -30.60 -24.56
CA VAL A 9 -44.90 -30.36 -23.14
C VAL A 9 -45.05 -28.86 -22.94
N LEU A 10 -46.30 -28.44 -22.83
CA LEU A 10 -46.71 -27.18 -22.22
C LEU A 10 -46.51 -27.31 -20.72
N GLY A 11 -45.60 -26.50 -20.14
CA GLY A 11 -45.52 -26.25 -18.71
C GLY A 11 -45.64 -24.75 -18.49
N ALA A 12 -46.84 -24.29 -18.12
CA ALA A 12 -47.07 -22.92 -17.70
C ALA A 12 -46.31 -22.66 -16.39
N ILE A 13 -45.43 -21.65 -16.37
CA ILE A 13 -45.00 -20.98 -15.14
C ILE A 13 -45.21 -19.49 -15.35
N ALA A 14 -45.89 -18.91 -14.37
CA ALA A 14 -46.46 -17.59 -14.34
C ALA A 14 -45.46 -16.46 -14.58
N LEU A 15 -46.01 -15.34 -15.08
CA LEU A 15 -45.40 -14.03 -14.96
C LEU A 15 -44.90 -13.80 -13.52
N CYS A 16 -43.61 -13.53 -13.39
CA CYS A 16 -43.11 -12.62 -12.38
C CYS A 16 -42.07 -11.74 -13.07
N GLN A 17 -42.51 -10.54 -13.48
CA GLN A 17 -41.58 -9.45 -13.71
C GLN A 17 -40.94 -9.13 -12.36
N ALA A 18 -39.71 -9.62 -12.15
CA ALA A 18 -38.85 -9.11 -11.10
C ALA A 18 -38.03 -7.97 -11.72
N SER A 19 -38.40 -6.76 -11.35
CA SER A 19 -37.64 -5.53 -11.51
C SER A 19 -36.20 -5.73 -11.02
N ALA A 20 -35.26 -5.87 -11.96
CA ALA A 20 -33.82 -5.82 -11.69
C ALA A 20 -33.43 -4.35 -11.47
N ASN A 21 -33.56 -3.90 -10.21
CA ASN A 21 -33.26 -2.54 -9.78
C ASN A 21 -31.74 -2.38 -9.49
N SER A 22 -31.04 -1.74 -10.42
CA SER A 22 -30.21 -0.53 -10.18
C SER A 22 -29.20 -0.47 -9.02
N GLN A 23 -28.54 -1.56 -8.62
CA GLN A 23 -27.41 -1.50 -7.68
C GLN A 23 -26.03 -1.89 -8.26
N GLU A 24 -25.97 -2.68 -9.34
CA GLU A 24 -24.69 -3.11 -9.94
C GLU A 24 -23.94 -2.00 -10.72
N THR A 25 -24.60 -0.92 -11.13
CA THR A 25 -23.98 0.11 -11.99
C THR A 25 -23.24 1.21 -11.23
N ARG A 26 -23.41 1.32 -9.89
CA ARG A 26 -22.82 2.42 -9.10
C ARG A 26 -21.36 2.19 -8.70
N GLN A 27 -20.94 0.94 -8.56
CA GLN A 27 -19.59 0.59 -8.12
C GLN A 27 -18.59 0.55 -9.29
N ALA A 28 -19.06 0.31 -10.51
CA ALA A 28 -18.22 0.05 -11.68
C ALA A 28 -17.43 1.26 -12.23
N ARG A 29 -17.74 2.50 -11.83
CA ARG A 29 -17.08 3.70 -12.40
C ARG A 29 -15.96 4.29 -11.53
N GLY A 30 -16.06 4.19 -10.20
CA GLY A 30 -14.93 4.47 -9.30
C GLY A 30 -13.75 3.52 -9.57
N VAL A 31 -14.07 2.27 -9.92
CA VAL A 31 -13.14 1.23 -10.38
C VAL A 31 -12.32 1.67 -11.61
N LEU A 32 -12.84 2.55 -12.46
CA LEU A 32 -12.22 2.88 -13.75
C LEU A 32 -11.08 3.93 -13.63
N VAL A 33 -11.10 4.77 -12.59
CA VAL A 33 -9.97 5.65 -12.23
C VAL A 33 -8.92 4.88 -11.40
N GLU A 34 -9.36 3.88 -10.64
CA GLU A 34 -8.46 2.90 -10.02
C GLU A 34 -7.73 2.03 -11.04
N GLU A 35 -8.30 1.76 -12.22
CA GLU A 35 -7.69 0.89 -13.25
C GLU A 35 -6.43 1.48 -13.92
N VAL A 36 -6.20 2.79 -13.81
CA VAL A 36 -5.03 3.46 -14.42
C VAL A 36 -3.91 3.51 -13.39
N ARG A 37 -3.40 2.36 -12.99
CA ARG A 37 -2.30 2.23 -12.03
C ARG A 37 -1.00 1.95 -12.77
N ASN A 38 0.03 2.68 -12.39
CA ASN A 38 1.38 2.24 -12.72
C ASN A 38 1.87 1.35 -11.58
N GLU A 39 1.84 0.03 -11.80
CA GLU A 39 2.25 -0.95 -10.79
C GLU A 39 3.78 -1.04 -10.61
N HIS A 40 4.57 -0.32 -11.41
CA HIS A 40 6.03 -0.21 -11.26
C HIS A 40 6.52 1.15 -11.80
N PRO A 41 6.16 2.30 -11.18
CA PRO A 41 6.61 3.59 -11.64
C PRO A 41 8.06 3.82 -11.22
N ASP A 42 8.87 4.27 -12.17
CA ASP A 42 10.29 4.60 -11.96
C ASP A 42 10.50 5.83 -11.04
N PHE A 43 9.43 6.46 -10.56
CA PHE A 43 9.44 7.59 -9.63
C PHE A 43 8.09 7.76 -8.91
N LEU A 44 8.09 8.45 -7.77
CA LEU A 44 6.86 8.70 -7.01
C LEU A 44 6.27 10.10 -7.30
N VAL A 45 4.94 10.17 -7.21
CA VAL A 45 4.13 11.40 -7.21
C VAL A 45 3.31 11.39 -5.93
N ARG A 46 3.04 12.55 -5.35
CA ARG A 46 2.10 12.71 -4.24
C ARG A 46 1.10 13.80 -4.59
N VAL A 47 -0.18 13.50 -4.36
CA VAL A 47 -1.27 14.47 -4.35
C VAL A 47 -1.91 14.46 -2.98
N ASP A 48 -2.26 15.63 -2.48
CA ASP A 48 -3.02 15.79 -1.24
C ASP A 48 -3.90 17.04 -1.34
N VAL A 49 -4.78 17.22 -0.37
CA VAL A 49 -5.72 18.34 -0.32
C VAL A 49 -5.52 19.16 0.95
N ASP A 50 -6.08 20.37 1.00
CA ASP A 50 -5.79 21.32 2.09
C ASP A 50 -6.57 21.08 3.40
N GLN A 51 -7.56 20.19 3.39
CA GLN A 51 -8.23 19.72 4.61
C GLN A 51 -7.52 18.49 5.19
N PRO A 52 -7.06 18.53 6.46
CA PRO A 52 -6.31 17.43 7.08
C PRO A 52 -7.06 16.10 7.14
N ASP A 53 -8.38 16.12 7.33
CA ASP A 53 -9.24 14.93 7.36
C ASP A 53 -9.87 14.61 6.00
N ARG A 54 -9.47 15.35 4.96
CA ARG A 54 -9.94 15.21 3.57
C ARG A 54 -11.46 15.29 3.42
N THR A 55 -12.12 15.98 4.34
CA THR A 55 -13.58 16.18 4.33
C THR A 55 -13.92 17.60 3.95
N TYR A 56 -14.89 17.77 3.05
CA TYR A 56 -15.38 19.08 2.62
C TYR A 56 -16.90 19.18 2.69
N GLN A 57 -17.37 20.39 2.96
CA GLN A 57 -18.78 20.77 2.90
C GLN A 57 -19.11 21.44 1.56
N ALA A 58 -20.39 21.37 1.17
CA ALA A 58 -20.88 22.01 -0.03
C ALA A 58 -20.55 23.51 -0.05
N GLY A 59 -19.92 23.93 -1.15
CA GLY A 59 -19.52 25.31 -1.38
C GLY A 59 -18.15 25.70 -0.82
N GLU A 60 -17.48 24.83 -0.07
CA GLU A 60 -16.08 25.04 0.29
C GLU A 60 -15.18 25.02 -0.95
N GLU A 61 -14.05 25.72 -0.87
CA GLU A 61 -13.03 25.73 -1.91
C GLU A 61 -11.93 24.73 -1.54
N MET A 62 -11.57 23.85 -2.49
CA MET A 62 -10.50 22.87 -2.34
C MET A 62 -9.22 23.41 -2.99
N ARG A 63 -8.09 23.23 -2.31
CA ARG A 63 -6.75 23.38 -2.88
C ARG A 63 -6.05 22.04 -2.86
N VAL A 64 -5.41 21.76 -3.98
CA VAL A 64 -4.72 20.50 -4.23
C VAL A 64 -3.23 20.77 -4.24
N SER A 65 -2.48 20.09 -3.39
CA SER A 65 -1.03 20.10 -3.42
C SER A 65 -0.54 18.90 -4.21
N VAL A 66 0.40 19.12 -5.14
CA VAL A 66 1.07 18.04 -5.88
C VAL A 66 2.57 18.24 -5.82
N VAL A 67 3.30 17.16 -5.55
CA VAL A 67 4.75 17.11 -5.67
C VAL A 67 5.15 15.82 -6.40
N SER A 68 6.18 15.91 -7.23
CA SER A 68 6.66 14.80 -8.05
C SER A 68 8.16 14.66 -7.88
N ALA A 69 8.65 13.44 -7.74
CA ALA A 69 10.08 13.18 -7.65
C ALA A 69 10.83 13.59 -8.92
N ARG A 70 10.14 13.62 -10.07
CA ARG A 70 10.68 14.04 -11.38
C ARG A 70 9.89 15.20 -11.97
N ALA A 71 10.56 16.00 -12.79
CA ALA A 71 9.90 17.03 -13.59
C ALA A 71 9.06 16.37 -14.69
N GLY A 72 7.92 16.97 -15.04
CA GLY A 72 7.01 16.37 -16.01
C GLY A 72 5.77 17.21 -16.25
N TYR A 73 4.72 16.58 -16.75
CA TYR A 73 3.43 17.16 -17.08
C TYR A 73 2.36 16.57 -16.16
N LEU A 74 1.70 17.42 -15.38
CA LEU A 74 0.67 17.02 -14.42
C LEU A 74 -0.70 16.93 -15.08
N TYR A 75 -1.44 15.88 -14.76
CA TYR A 75 -2.87 15.73 -15.03
C TYR A 75 -3.57 15.43 -13.73
N LEU A 76 -4.49 16.31 -13.33
CA LEU A 76 -5.30 16.18 -12.13
C LEU A 76 -6.70 15.75 -12.54
N LEU A 77 -7.02 14.50 -12.29
CA LEU A 77 -8.32 13.89 -12.57
C LEU A 77 -9.15 13.83 -11.29
N TYR A 78 -10.44 14.07 -11.40
CA TYR A 78 -11.38 14.06 -10.29
C TYR A 78 -12.60 13.21 -10.66
N CYS A 79 -12.91 12.23 -9.83
CA CYS A 79 -14.09 11.39 -9.95
C CYS A 79 -15.11 11.81 -8.89
N ASP A 80 -16.25 12.33 -9.33
CA ASP A 80 -17.33 12.75 -8.43
C ASP A 80 -18.09 11.54 -7.82
N ALA A 81 -18.98 11.79 -6.85
CA ALA A 81 -19.76 10.74 -6.20
C ALA A 81 -20.77 10.05 -7.14
N GLY A 82 -21.00 10.61 -8.32
CA GLY A 82 -21.78 10.01 -9.40
C GLY A 82 -20.96 9.13 -10.35
N GLY A 83 -19.63 9.07 -10.16
CA GLY A 83 -18.70 8.34 -11.00
C GLY A 83 -18.33 9.05 -12.30
N ASN A 84 -18.52 10.37 -12.40
CA ASN A 84 -18.07 11.15 -13.55
C ASN A 84 -16.62 11.61 -13.34
N VAL A 85 -15.78 11.35 -14.34
CA VAL A 85 -14.37 11.74 -14.33
C VAL A 85 -14.18 13.06 -15.06
N THR A 86 -13.54 14.02 -14.41
CA THR A 86 -13.22 15.34 -14.95
C THR A 86 -11.73 15.63 -14.82
N CYS A 87 -11.10 16.12 -15.88
CA CYS A 87 -9.77 16.70 -15.79
C CYS A 87 -9.86 18.11 -15.19
N LEU A 88 -9.46 18.26 -13.93
CA LEU A 88 -9.41 19.55 -13.23
C LEU A 88 -8.20 20.38 -13.66
N PHE A 89 -7.11 19.74 -14.09
CA PHE A 89 -5.90 20.42 -14.55
C PHE A 89 -5.08 19.51 -15.49
N PRO A 90 -4.61 19.98 -16.65
CA PRO A 90 -4.86 21.30 -17.24
C PRO A 90 -6.34 21.52 -17.59
N ASN A 91 -6.77 22.78 -17.63
CA ASN A 91 -8.11 23.17 -18.02
C ASN A 91 -8.10 24.48 -18.82
N ALA A 92 -9.27 24.97 -19.23
CA ALA A 92 -9.41 26.20 -20.02
C ALA A 92 -8.84 27.46 -19.33
N PHE A 93 -8.71 27.45 -18.01
CA PHE A 93 -8.22 28.55 -17.18
C PHE A 93 -6.75 28.36 -16.76
N GLY A 94 -6.14 27.20 -17.05
CA GLY A 94 -4.75 26.88 -16.74
C GLY A 94 -4.26 25.71 -17.60
N GLN A 95 -3.62 26.04 -18.73
CA GLN A 95 -3.18 25.05 -19.72
C GLN A 95 -1.74 24.56 -19.50
N ASP A 96 -0.87 25.39 -18.91
CA ASP A 96 0.51 25.01 -18.64
C ASP A 96 0.59 24.06 -17.44
N ASN A 97 0.62 22.77 -17.74
CA ASN A 97 0.69 21.71 -16.74
C ASN A 97 2.10 21.19 -16.47
N ARG A 98 3.16 21.87 -16.94
CA ARG A 98 4.52 21.47 -16.63
C ARG A 98 4.85 21.76 -15.16
N ILE A 99 5.50 20.81 -14.50
CA ILE A 99 5.93 20.89 -13.10
C ILE A 99 7.41 20.55 -12.95
N ALA A 100 8.06 21.14 -11.96
CA ALA A 100 9.46 20.85 -11.62
C ALA A 100 9.54 19.66 -10.65
N ALA A 101 10.68 18.96 -10.65
CA ALA A 101 10.99 17.92 -9.69
C ALA A 101 11.09 18.49 -8.27
N GLN A 102 10.58 17.77 -7.27
CA GLN A 102 10.72 18.06 -5.84
C GLN A 102 10.25 19.46 -5.41
N GLN A 103 9.38 20.10 -6.21
CA GLN A 103 8.79 21.40 -5.89
C GLN A 103 7.28 21.25 -5.78
N PRO A 104 6.72 21.32 -4.55
CA PRO A 104 5.28 21.29 -4.36
C PRO A 104 4.61 22.44 -5.10
N ILE A 105 3.54 22.12 -5.82
CA ILE A 105 2.68 23.10 -6.47
C ILE A 105 1.27 23.03 -5.89
N THR A 106 0.58 24.16 -5.86
CA THR A 106 -0.83 24.22 -5.47
C THR A 106 -1.70 24.49 -6.68
N ILE A 107 -2.77 23.71 -6.83
CA ILE A 107 -3.81 23.85 -7.83
C ILE A 107 -5.13 24.15 -7.11
N PRO A 108 -5.85 25.23 -7.47
CA PRO A 108 -5.48 26.23 -8.47
C PRO A 108 -4.24 27.05 -8.07
N ARG A 109 -3.46 27.49 -9.07
CA ARG A 109 -2.29 28.34 -8.80
C ARG A 109 -2.73 29.69 -8.23
N PRO A 110 -2.00 30.27 -7.26
CA PRO A 110 -2.29 31.61 -6.76
C PRO A 110 -2.36 32.62 -7.91
N SER A 111 -3.34 33.53 -7.85
CA SER A 111 -3.49 34.54 -8.89
C SER A 111 -2.25 35.44 -8.95
N GLN A 112 -1.58 35.49 -10.11
CA GLN A 112 -0.52 36.44 -10.39
C GLN A 112 -1.03 37.59 -11.26
N PRO A 113 -0.49 38.82 -11.14
CA PRO A 113 -0.87 39.93 -12.01
C PRO A 113 -0.76 39.54 -13.50
N GLY A 114 -1.87 39.64 -14.23
CA GLY A 114 -1.91 39.32 -15.66
C GLY A 114 -2.10 37.85 -16.02
N GLN A 115 -2.27 36.94 -15.04
CA GLN A 115 -2.59 35.53 -15.28
C GLN A 115 -4.01 35.19 -14.81
N SER A 116 -4.76 34.46 -15.63
CA SER A 116 -6.03 33.87 -15.22
C SER A 116 -5.79 32.73 -14.21
N SER A 117 -6.66 32.63 -13.21
CA SER A 117 -6.70 31.52 -12.25
C SER A 117 -8.15 31.02 -12.15
N PHE A 118 -8.35 29.89 -11.48
CA PHE A 118 -9.66 29.28 -11.27
C PHE A 118 -9.85 28.89 -9.80
N ARG A 119 -11.04 28.39 -9.45
CA ARG A 119 -11.37 27.89 -8.11
C ARG A 119 -11.98 26.50 -8.25
N LEU A 120 -11.65 25.60 -7.34
CA LEU A 120 -12.27 24.28 -7.22
C LEU A 120 -13.29 24.36 -6.08
N LYS A 121 -14.58 24.46 -6.41
CA LYS A 121 -15.65 24.60 -5.42
C LYS A 121 -16.45 23.30 -5.33
N ILE A 122 -16.67 22.81 -4.12
CA ILE A 122 -17.40 21.56 -3.88
C ILE A 122 -18.88 21.73 -4.19
N GLY A 123 -19.43 20.82 -4.99
CA GLY A 123 -20.82 20.80 -5.44
C GLY A 123 -21.36 19.38 -5.53
N ALA A 124 -22.66 19.26 -5.79
CA ALA A 124 -23.32 17.95 -5.92
C ALA A 124 -22.87 17.21 -7.21
N PRO A 125 -22.89 15.86 -7.25
CA PRO A 125 -23.34 14.96 -6.18
C PRO A 125 -22.32 14.85 -5.04
N PHE A 126 -22.82 14.64 -3.81
CA PHE A 126 -21.97 14.53 -2.62
C PHE A 126 -21.77 13.07 -2.21
N GLY A 127 -20.59 12.74 -1.70
CA GLY A 127 -20.26 11.40 -1.23
C GLY A 127 -18.76 11.13 -1.22
N PRO A 128 -18.35 9.84 -1.28
CA PRO A 128 -16.96 9.49 -1.50
C PRO A 128 -16.55 9.85 -2.93
N GLU A 129 -15.42 10.51 -3.05
CA GLU A 129 -14.88 11.03 -4.31
C GLU A 129 -13.37 10.78 -4.37
N LEU A 130 -12.82 10.81 -5.58
CA LEU A 130 -11.43 10.47 -5.82
C LEU A 130 -10.72 11.61 -6.56
N LEU A 131 -9.57 12.02 -6.04
CA LEU A 131 -8.67 12.95 -6.71
C LEU A 131 -7.37 12.23 -7.06
N LYS A 132 -6.99 12.24 -8.34
CA LYS A 132 -5.84 11.53 -8.87
C LYS A 132 -4.90 12.46 -9.62
N ALA A 133 -3.63 12.47 -9.25
CA ALA A 133 -2.57 13.12 -10.01
C ALA A 133 -1.81 12.08 -10.83
N ILE A 134 -1.58 12.39 -12.09
CA ILE A 134 -0.72 11.64 -13.01
C ILE A 134 0.37 12.61 -13.44
N VAL A 135 1.64 12.21 -13.35
CA VAL A 135 2.76 12.98 -13.89
C VAL A 135 3.47 12.13 -14.92
N SER A 136 3.56 12.63 -16.15
CA SER A 136 4.29 11.99 -17.23
C SER A 136 5.49 12.82 -17.65
N GLU A 137 6.58 12.19 -18.09
CA GLU A 137 7.77 12.93 -18.56
C GLU A 137 7.53 13.66 -19.88
N SER A 138 6.62 13.14 -20.70
CA SER A 138 6.19 13.73 -21.97
C SER A 138 4.70 14.09 -21.92
N PRO A 139 4.23 15.11 -22.66
CA PRO A 139 2.81 15.45 -22.71
C PRO A 139 1.98 14.24 -23.17
N MET A 140 0.83 14.00 -22.53
CA MET A 140 -0.11 12.98 -22.97
C MET A 140 -0.86 13.45 -24.20
N GLU A 141 -1.10 12.54 -25.13
CA GLU A 141 -1.98 12.82 -26.27
C GLU A 141 -3.40 13.10 -25.79
N GLU A 142 -4.09 14.05 -26.43
CA GLU A 142 -5.46 14.44 -26.07
C GLU A 142 -6.43 13.24 -26.15
N ALA A 143 -6.23 12.33 -27.10
CA ALA A 143 -6.99 11.09 -27.21
C ALA A 143 -6.75 10.13 -26.04
N ALA A 144 -5.53 10.07 -25.48
CA ALA A 144 -5.24 9.26 -24.31
C ALA A 144 -5.94 9.83 -23.06
N LEU A 145 -5.89 11.16 -22.89
CA LEU A 145 -6.60 11.84 -21.81
C LEU A 145 -8.12 11.70 -21.94
N ALA A 146 -8.67 11.80 -23.15
CA ALA A 146 -10.10 11.60 -23.39
C ALA A 146 -10.58 10.19 -23.03
N ARG A 147 -9.77 9.16 -23.30
CA ARG A 147 -10.08 7.77 -22.93
C ARG A 147 -10.05 7.57 -21.41
N LEU A 148 -9.12 8.23 -20.71
CA LEU A 148 -9.11 8.27 -19.23
C LEU A 148 -10.39 8.90 -18.65
N MET A 149 -10.96 9.91 -19.31
CA MET A 149 -12.15 10.62 -18.85
C MET A 149 -13.48 9.92 -19.22
N THR A 150 -13.53 9.18 -20.34
CA THR A 150 -14.80 8.68 -20.92
C THR A 150 -15.19 7.28 -20.45
N GLY A 151 -14.30 6.53 -19.78
CA GLY A 151 -14.59 5.26 -19.13
C GLY A 151 -15.42 4.26 -19.94
N SER A 152 -15.22 4.20 -21.25
CA SER A 152 -16.07 3.47 -22.17
C SER A 152 -15.47 2.11 -22.52
N ASN A 153 -16.04 1.04 -21.93
CA ASN A 153 -15.84 -0.39 -22.23
C ASN A 153 -14.39 -0.93 -22.17
N ALA A 154 -14.25 -2.07 -21.49
CA ALA A 154 -13.04 -2.87 -21.32
C ALA A 154 -12.41 -3.44 -22.62
N ALA A 155 -12.57 -2.80 -23.78
CA ALA A 155 -12.04 -3.28 -25.05
C ALA A 155 -11.90 -2.18 -26.12
N GLU A 156 -11.15 -1.09 -25.91
CA GLU A 156 -10.56 -0.33 -27.04
C GLU A 156 -9.35 0.58 -26.66
N ARG A 157 -8.17 -0.02 -26.87
CA ARG A 157 -6.79 0.47 -27.11
C ARG A 157 -6.49 1.97 -27.01
N VAL A 158 -5.71 2.34 -25.99
CA VAL A 158 -4.83 3.54 -25.97
C VAL A 158 -3.39 3.07 -26.14
N ALA A 159 -2.62 3.64 -27.07
CA ALA A 159 -1.17 3.46 -27.05
C ALA A 159 -0.59 4.24 -25.86
N GLY A 160 0.14 3.57 -24.97
CA GLY A 160 0.89 4.23 -23.89
C GLY A 160 0.15 4.45 -22.57
N VAL A 161 -1.07 3.91 -22.38
CA VAL A 161 -1.76 3.88 -21.08
C VAL A 161 -2.42 2.51 -20.89
N ARG A 162 -2.03 1.76 -19.85
CA ARG A 162 -2.47 0.37 -19.64
C ARG A 162 -3.93 0.29 -19.21
N GLY A 163 -4.77 -0.26 -20.10
CA GLY A 163 -5.91 -1.12 -19.79
C GLY A 163 -5.72 -2.43 -20.55
N VAL A 164 -5.49 -3.54 -19.81
CA VAL A 164 -5.28 -4.94 -20.24
C VAL A 164 -4.74 -5.15 -21.67
N TYR A 165 -3.40 -5.24 -21.81
CA TYR A 165 -2.72 -5.99 -22.88
C TYR A 165 -1.46 -6.67 -22.32
N ALA A 166 -1.12 -7.85 -22.85
CA ALA A 166 0.20 -8.45 -22.70
C ALA A 166 1.21 -7.61 -23.49
N GLU A 167 2.20 -7.06 -22.80
CA GLU A 167 3.28 -6.29 -23.39
C GLU A 167 4.55 -7.14 -23.42
N GLU A 168 5.25 -7.12 -24.55
CA GLU A 168 6.63 -7.60 -24.64
C GLU A 168 7.50 -6.67 -23.79
N VAL A 169 8.21 -7.24 -22.82
CA VAL A 169 9.05 -6.53 -21.85
C VAL A 169 10.19 -5.79 -22.58
N LYS A 170 10.04 -4.49 -22.82
CA LYS A 170 11.15 -3.53 -23.00
C LYS A 170 10.84 -2.15 -22.40
N ALA A 171 11.48 -1.91 -21.25
CA ALA A 171 12.03 -0.66 -20.71
C ALA A 171 11.09 0.54 -20.39
N ALA A 172 11.10 0.90 -19.09
CA ALA A 172 10.82 2.19 -18.46
C ALA A 172 9.42 2.81 -18.65
N THR A 173 8.65 2.86 -17.56
CA THR A 173 7.35 3.53 -17.55
C THR A 173 7.54 5.02 -17.22
N ASN A 174 7.54 5.88 -18.25
CA ASN A 174 7.79 7.33 -18.15
C ASN A 174 6.69 8.15 -17.45
N TRP A 175 5.93 7.56 -16.53
CA TRP A 175 4.87 8.25 -15.79
C TRP A 175 4.61 7.63 -14.41
N ALA A 176 4.09 8.42 -13.49
CA ALA A 176 3.72 7.99 -12.15
C ALA A 176 2.38 8.60 -11.73
N GLU A 177 1.72 7.99 -10.75
CA GLU A 177 0.44 8.47 -10.25
C GLU A 177 0.31 8.32 -8.74
N HIS A 178 -0.60 9.10 -8.19
CA HIS A 178 -1.07 8.98 -6.81
C HIS A 178 -2.49 9.51 -6.73
N HIS A 179 -3.26 8.99 -5.78
CA HIS A 179 -4.62 9.45 -5.56
C HIS A 179 -4.93 9.58 -4.07
N VAL A 180 -5.92 10.42 -3.77
CA VAL A 180 -6.51 10.54 -2.44
C VAL A 180 -8.02 10.47 -2.55
N GLU A 181 -8.62 9.75 -1.61
CA GLU A 181 -10.06 9.79 -1.40
C GLU A 181 -10.41 11.04 -0.58
N ILE A 182 -11.48 11.71 -0.99
CA ILE A 182 -12.08 12.81 -0.25
C ILE A 182 -13.55 12.49 0.03
N THR A 183 -14.08 13.05 1.12
CA THR A 183 -15.51 12.94 1.45
C THR A 183 -16.16 14.30 1.29
N THR A 184 -17.16 14.42 0.44
CA THR A 184 -17.97 15.64 0.28
C THR A 184 -19.35 15.48 0.89
N LEU A 185 -19.83 16.54 1.55
CA LEU A 185 -21.07 16.55 2.30
C LEU A 185 -21.99 17.68 1.84
N ALA A 186 -23.29 17.40 1.77
CA ALA A 186 -24.31 18.41 1.54
C ALA A 186 -24.42 19.33 2.78
N THR A 187 -24.61 20.63 2.56
CA THR A 187 -25.06 21.52 3.64
C THR A 187 -26.57 21.36 3.85
N ASN A 188 -27.01 21.14 5.09
CA ASN A 188 -28.44 21.20 5.40
C ASN A 188 -28.96 22.64 5.26
N GLU A 189 -30.25 22.80 4.97
CA GLU A 189 -30.93 24.10 4.75
C GLU A 189 -30.81 25.11 5.92
N ALA A 190 -30.21 24.73 7.05
CA ALA A 190 -29.95 25.59 8.21
C ALA A 190 -28.49 26.04 8.37
N GLY A 191 -27.57 25.64 7.48
CA GLY A 191 -26.14 25.95 7.62
C GLY A 191 -25.41 25.15 8.72
N GLU A 192 -26.01 24.06 9.18
CA GLU A 192 -25.40 23.08 10.11
C GLU A 192 -25.03 21.77 9.38
N PRO A 193 -24.03 21.00 9.88
CA PRO A 193 -23.55 19.78 9.22
C PRO A 193 -24.66 18.77 8.98
N GLY A 194 -24.86 18.40 7.72
CA GLY A 194 -26.00 17.63 7.29
C GLY A 194 -25.82 16.12 7.36
N THR A 195 -26.48 15.48 8.33
CA THR A 195 -26.71 14.03 8.31
C THR A 195 -27.87 13.72 7.37
N THR A 196 -27.57 13.10 6.22
CA THR A 196 -28.60 12.48 5.37
C THR A 196 -29.13 11.23 6.07
N ALA A 197 -30.20 11.39 6.84
CA ALA A 197 -30.99 10.29 7.36
C ALA A 197 -31.75 9.62 6.20
N ASN A 198 -31.21 8.53 5.67
CA ASN A 198 -32.00 7.51 5.01
C ASN A 198 -32.10 6.30 5.95
N SER A 199 -33.22 6.23 6.67
CA SER A 199 -33.56 5.13 7.57
C SER A 199 -33.95 3.89 6.75
N ASP A 200 -32.97 3.08 6.37
CA ASP A 200 -33.07 1.60 6.30
C ASP A 200 -31.79 0.99 5.72
N SER A 201 -30.70 1.05 6.49
CA SER A 201 -29.62 0.05 6.42
C SER A 201 -28.77 0.18 7.68
N ARG A 202 -28.79 -0.84 8.54
CA ARG A 202 -27.80 -1.01 9.61
C ARG A 202 -26.45 -1.35 8.99
N VAL A 203 -25.80 -0.37 8.38
CA VAL A 203 -24.34 -0.37 8.23
C VAL A 203 -23.83 0.33 9.49
N SER A 204 -23.19 -0.44 10.36
CA SER A 204 -22.58 0.05 11.59
C SER A 204 -21.61 1.18 11.27
N ASN A 205 -22.01 2.42 11.57
CA ASN A 205 -21.13 3.57 11.59
C ASN A 205 -19.98 3.24 12.57
N PRO A 206 -18.70 3.18 12.15
CA PRO A 206 -17.64 2.82 13.06
C PRO A 206 -17.51 3.95 14.09
N SER A 207 -17.77 3.57 15.34
CA SER A 207 -17.80 4.40 16.54
C SER A 207 -16.88 5.62 16.49
N THR A 208 -17.48 6.77 16.78
CA THR A 208 -16.85 8.02 17.21
C THR A 208 -16.16 7.80 18.57
N GLY A 209 -15.01 7.12 18.55
CA GLY A 209 -14.02 7.23 19.62
C GLY A 209 -13.28 8.56 19.44
N ASN A 210 -13.16 9.35 20.50
CA ASN A 210 -12.72 10.75 20.45
C ASN A 210 -11.19 10.95 20.28
N GLY A 211 -10.50 10.00 19.63
CA GLY A 211 -9.05 10.02 19.40
C GLY A 211 -8.62 9.25 18.15
N PRO A 212 -7.35 9.38 17.72
CA PRO A 212 -6.82 8.68 16.54
C PRO A 212 -6.95 7.17 16.69
N ARG A 213 -7.43 6.50 15.64
CA ARG A 213 -7.54 5.03 15.63
C ARG A 213 -6.16 4.42 15.46
N ARG A 214 -6.01 3.19 15.95
CA ARG A 214 -4.82 2.38 15.76
C ARG A 214 -5.22 1.01 15.24
N VAL A 215 -4.70 0.65 14.08
CA VAL A 215 -4.97 -0.63 13.42
C VAL A 215 -3.69 -1.41 13.18
N GLY A 216 -3.80 -2.73 13.01
CA GLY A 216 -2.64 -3.59 12.81
C GLY A 216 -2.85 -4.65 11.74
N VAL A 217 -1.81 -4.95 10.96
CA VAL A 217 -1.75 -6.07 10.02
C VAL A 217 -0.59 -6.96 10.45
N PHE A 218 -0.88 -8.22 10.76
CA PHE A 218 0.11 -9.17 11.30
C PHE A 218 0.19 -10.38 10.37
N ILE A 219 1.31 -10.51 9.68
CA ILE A 219 1.53 -11.52 8.64
C ILE A 219 2.58 -12.50 9.15
N GLY A 220 2.25 -13.79 9.14
CA GLY A 220 3.12 -14.86 9.63
C GLY A 220 3.08 -16.08 8.72
N ILE A 221 4.19 -16.39 8.04
CA ILE A 221 4.24 -17.43 7.02
C ILE A 221 5.30 -18.45 7.40
N SER A 222 4.84 -19.58 7.95
CA SER A 222 5.69 -20.74 8.26
C SER A 222 5.69 -21.75 7.11
N GLN A 223 4.56 -21.91 6.43
CA GLN A 223 4.41 -22.88 5.35
C GLN A 223 4.28 -22.19 3.99
N TYR A 224 4.79 -22.81 2.94
CA TYR A 224 4.71 -22.28 1.57
C TYR A 224 4.07 -23.31 0.62
N ALA A 225 3.27 -22.83 -0.33
CA ALA A 225 2.60 -23.68 -1.31
C ALA A 225 3.58 -24.32 -2.30
N ASP A 226 4.70 -23.64 -2.58
CA ASP A 226 5.76 -24.13 -3.44
C ASP A 226 6.79 -24.91 -2.62
N GLU A 227 6.84 -26.24 -2.79
CA GLU A 227 7.74 -27.15 -2.06
C GLU A 227 9.24 -26.83 -2.26
N ARG A 228 9.59 -25.99 -3.25
CA ARG A 228 10.97 -25.49 -3.43
C ARG A 228 11.35 -24.44 -2.39
N ILE A 229 10.36 -23.76 -1.81
CA ILE A 229 10.54 -22.83 -0.71
C ILE A 229 10.51 -23.65 0.56
N LYS A 230 11.57 -23.56 1.35
CA LYS A 230 11.68 -24.33 2.58
C LYS A 230 10.74 -23.74 3.64
N ASP A 231 9.97 -24.59 4.30
CA ASP A 231 9.15 -24.15 5.43
C ASP A 231 9.99 -23.65 6.62
N LEU A 232 9.45 -22.65 7.30
CA LEU A 232 9.88 -22.11 8.60
C LEU A 232 9.00 -22.69 9.72
N THR A 233 9.40 -22.52 10.97
CA THR A 233 8.72 -23.20 12.08
C THR A 233 7.94 -22.27 13.00
N VAL A 234 8.35 -21.00 13.12
CA VAL A 234 7.83 -20.10 14.17
C VAL A 234 7.03 -18.89 13.65
N CYS A 235 7.07 -18.59 12.35
CA CYS A 235 6.54 -17.35 11.78
C CYS A 235 5.03 -17.15 11.98
N GLU A 236 4.23 -18.21 11.92
CA GLU A 236 2.82 -18.14 12.30
C GLU A 236 2.64 -17.73 13.78
N ASN A 237 3.42 -18.34 14.68
CA ASN A 237 3.33 -18.09 16.11
C ASN A 237 3.84 -16.68 16.47
N ASP A 238 4.87 -16.22 15.78
CA ASP A 238 5.39 -14.86 15.83
C ASP A 238 4.28 -13.83 15.58
N ALA A 239 3.59 -13.93 14.43
CA ALA A 239 2.52 -13.01 14.07
C ALA A 239 1.35 -13.06 15.04
N ARG A 240 0.94 -14.26 15.51
CA ARG A 240 -0.10 -14.41 16.55
C ARG A 240 0.30 -13.71 17.84
N THR A 241 1.55 -13.89 18.28
CA THR A 241 2.07 -13.33 19.54
C THR A 241 2.11 -11.81 19.50
N ILE A 242 2.62 -11.22 18.42
CA ILE A 242 2.67 -9.77 18.26
C ILE A 242 1.27 -9.18 18.09
N ALA A 243 0.38 -9.82 17.31
CA ALA A 243 -1.01 -9.39 17.19
C ALA A 243 -1.71 -9.32 18.55
N GLN A 244 -1.53 -10.36 19.38
CA GLN A 244 -2.10 -10.39 20.73
C GLN A 244 -1.51 -9.30 21.62
N ALA A 245 -0.17 -9.15 21.64
CA ALA A 245 0.50 -8.14 22.45
C ALA A 245 0.09 -6.71 22.06
N MET A 246 0.02 -6.42 20.76
CA MET A 246 -0.39 -5.12 20.23
C MET A 246 -1.87 -4.84 20.46
N ARG A 247 -2.74 -5.85 20.40
CA ARG A 247 -4.15 -5.70 20.77
C ARG A 247 -4.34 -5.36 22.26
N GLN A 248 -3.58 -6.02 23.13
CA GLN A 248 -3.73 -5.86 24.57
C GLN A 248 -3.06 -4.60 25.11
N GLN A 249 -1.85 -4.30 24.62
CA GLN A 249 -0.98 -3.26 25.16
C GLN A 249 -0.80 -2.10 24.17
N GLY A 250 -0.71 -2.41 22.89
CA GLY A 250 -0.59 -1.42 21.83
C GLY A 250 -1.90 -0.76 21.41
N GLN A 251 -3.00 -0.95 22.15
CA GLN A 251 -4.30 -0.32 21.88
C GLN A 251 -4.77 -0.47 20.41
N ILE A 252 -4.37 -1.55 19.73
CA ILE A 252 -4.83 -1.84 18.36
C ILE A 252 -6.31 -2.24 18.43
N GLY A 253 -7.19 -1.33 18.00
CA GLY A 253 -8.63 -1.51 18.04
C GLY A 253 -9.14 -2.50 17.01
N GLN A 254 -8.49 -2.55 15.84
CA GLN A 254 -8.79 -3.48 14.76
C GLN A 254 -7.49 -4.09 14.22
N GLY A 255 -7.45 -5.42 14.11
CA GLY A 255 -6.28 -6.14 13.61
C GLY A 255 -6.66 -7.21 12.60
N TRP A 256 -5.89 -7.32 11.52
CA TRP A 256 -5.97 -8.42 10.55
C TRP A 256 -4.76 -9.32 10.73
N VAL A 257 -5.01 -10.62 10.89
CA VAL A 257 -3.95 -11.62 11.08
C VAL A 257 -4.00 -12.58 9.89
N LEU A 258 -2.95 -12.59 9.07
CA LEU A 258 -2.84 -13.40 7.87
C LEU A 258 -1.74 -14.44 8.09
N LEU A 259 -2.11 -15.72 8.03
CA LEU A 259 -1.23 -16.82 8.41
C LEU A 259 -1.23 -17.88 7.32
N ASN A 260 -0.04 -18.37 6.96
CA ASN A 260 0.16 -19.46 6.00
C ASN A 260 -0.78 -19.32 4.78
N GLU A 261 -1.67 -20.28 4.52
CA GLU A 261 -2.56 -20.31 3.35
C GLU A 261 -3.49 -19.08 3.21
N VAL A 262 -3.69 -18.31 4.27
CA VAL A 262 -4.44 -17.05 4.25
C VAL A 262 -3.55 -15.88 3.78
N ALA A 263 -2.25 -15.95 4.01
CA ALA A 263 -1.27 -14.93 3.65
C ALA A 263 -0.79 -15.06 2.18
N THR A 264 -1.75 -15.15 1.25
CA THR A 264 -1.47 -15.06 -0.19
C THR A 264 -1.15 -13.62 -0.59
N ARG A 265 -0.42 -13.44 -1.72
CA ARG A 265 -0.11 -12.12 -2.29
C ARG A 265 -1.38 -11.27 -2.41
N GLN A 266 -2.44 -11.86 -2.97
CA GLN A 266 -3.72 -11.18 -3.18
C GLN A 266 -4.40 -10.78 -1.86
N ASN A 267 -4.39 -11.65 -0.84
CA ASN A 267 -5.02 -11.34 0.43
C ASN A 267 -4.25 -10.26 1.19
N ILE A 268 -2.92 -10.29 1.15
CA ILE A 268 -2.05 -9.26 1.75
C ILE A 268 -2.33 -7.92 1.07
N GLU A 269 -2.31 -7.89 -0.27
CA GLU A 269 -2.64 -6.71 -1.06
C GLU A 269 -4.04 -6.16 -0.71
N GLN A 270 -5.06 -7.01 -0.67
CA GLN A 270 -6.43 -6.61 -0.32
C GLN A 270 -6.52 -6.02 1.09
N VAL A 271 -5.82 -6.59 2.07
CA VAL A 271 -5.83 -6.06 3.43
C VAL A 271 -5.18 -4.69 3.48
N LEU A 272 -3.98 -4.54 2.91
CA LEU A 272 -3.22 -3.29 2.96
C LEU A 272 -3.89 -2.17 2.16
N ARG A 273 -4.29 -2.44 0.91
CA ARG A 273 -4.81 -1.41 0.01
C ARG A 273 -6.30 -1.11 0.16
N GLN A 274 -7.08 -2.03 0.74
CA GLN A 274 -8.53 -1.83 0.86
C GLN A 274 -8.98 -1.78 2.31
N LYS A 275 -8.67 -2.82 3.11
CA LYS A 275 -9.23 -2.93 4.46
C LYS A 275 -8.61 -1.93 5.43
N VAL A 276 -7.30 -1.73 5.38
CA VAL A 276 -6.61 -0.73 6.21
C VAL A 276 -7.06 0.67 5.83
N ILE A 277 -7.08 1.00 4.54
CA ILE A 277 -7.52 2.31 4.05
C ILE A 277 -8.97 2.59 4.49
N ALA A 278 -9.89 1.63 4.34
CA ALA A 278 -11.28 1.79 4.75
C ALA A 278 -11.48 1.90 6.28
N ALA A 279 -10.60 1.32 7.09
CA ALA A 279 -10.70 1.36 8.55
C ALA A 279 -10.08 2.60 9.18
N THR A 280 -9.27 3.34 8.42
CA THR A 280 -8.43 4.44 8.90
C THR A 280 -8.65 5.72 8.12
N ARG A 281 -8.29 6.84 8.73
CA ARG A 281 -8.24 8.16 8.10
C ARG A 281 -6.87 8.80 8.35
N PRO A 282 -6.50 9.87 7.62
CA PRO A 282 -5.33 10.67 7.98
C PRO A 282 -5.30 11.01 9.47
N GLY A 283 -4.12 10.90 10.09
CA GLY A 283 -3.88 11.03 11.53
C GLY A 283 -3.99 9.73 12.33
N ASP A 284 -4.60 8.67 11.79
CA ASP A 284 -4.62 7.35 12.43
C ASP A 284 -3.26 6.64 12.31
N SER A 285 -3.05 5.60 13.12
CA SER A 285 -1.82 4.81 13.14
C SER A 285 -2.03 3.39 12.58
N VAL A 286 -1.08 2.93 11.77
CA VAL A 286 -1.04 1.59 11.19
C VAL A 286 0.25 0.90 11.63
N VAL A 287 0.14 -0.30 12.19
CA VAL A 287 1.29 -1.18 12.46
C VAL A 287 1.22 -2.36 11.52
N ILE A 288 2.26 -2.56 10.70
CA ILE A 288 2.39 -3.72 9.82
C ILE A 288 3.53 -4.58 10.37
N TYR A 289 3.25 -5.83 10.68
CA TYR A 289 4.22 -6.78 11.17
C TYR A 289 4.31 -7.95 10.20
N TRP A 290 5.52 -8.32 9.80
CA TRP A 290 5.82 -9.45 8.92
C TRP A 290 6.81 -10.40 9.59
N SER A 291 6.49 -11.69 9.63
CA SER A 291 7.45 -12.76 9.91
C SER A 291 7.36 -13.84 8.83
N GLY A 292 8.47 -14.13 8.18
CA GLY A 292 8.53 -15.06 7.06
C GLY A 292 9.86 -14.95 6.32
N HIS A 293 9.89 -15.45 5.09
CA HIS A 293 11.05 -15.30 4.21
C HIS A 293 11.14 -13.90 3.61
N GLY A 294 12.39 -13.44 3.51
CA GLY A 294 12.85 -12.38 2.61
C GLY A 294 13.88 -12.95 1.63
N SER A 295 13.93 -12.42 0.41
CA SER A 295 14.88 -12.87 -0.62
C SER A 295 15.41 -11.71 -1.47
N ARG A 296 16.48 -11.97 -2.26
CA ARG A 296 17.16 -11.01 -3.16
C ARG A 296 17.35 -11.61 -4.53
N CYS A 297 17.02 -10.86 -5.58
CA CYS A 297 17.30 -11.21 -6.98
C CYS A 297 18.08 -10.07 -7.66
N ALA A 298 18.73 -10.30 -8.80
CA ALA A 298 19.43 -9.22 -9.51
C ALA A 298 18.42 -8.21 -10.09
N ASP A 299 18.71 -6.91 -9.93
CA ASP A 299 17.91 -5.76 -10.37
C ASP A 299 17.58 -5.82 -11.88
N ASP A 300 16.34 -5.44 -12.23
CA ASP A 300 15.85 -5.23 -13.60
C ASP A 300 15.11 -3.88 -13.72
N GLY A 301 15.82 -2.79 -13.45
CA GLY A 301 15.29 -1.43 -13.51
C GLY A 301 16.38 -0.36 -13.42
N GLY A 302 17.49 -0.67 -12.75
CA GLY A 302 18.63 0.23 -12.59
C GLY A 302 18.37 1.38 -11.61
N ASP A 303 17.33 1.29 -10.80
CA ASP A 303 16.92 2.30 -9.83
C ASP A 303 17.45 2.01 -8.40
N GLU A 304 18.04 0.84 -8.21
CA GLU A 304 18.76 0.46 -6.98
C GLU A 304 20.27 0.72 -7.08
N LYS A 305 20.89 1.06 -5.94
CA LYS A 305 22.32 1.42 -5.88
C LYS A 305 23.23 0.20 -5.79
N ASP A 306 22.73 -0.92 -5.31
CA ASP A 306 23.48 -2.16 -5.14
C ASP A 306 23.15 -3.23 -6.21
N GLY A 307 22.03 -3.05 -6.93
CA GLY A 307 21.62 -3.84 -8.07
C GLY A 307 20.89 -5.15 -7.70
N PHE A 308 20.09 -5.16 -6.64
CA PHE A 308 19.37 -6.35 -6.17
C PHE A 308 17.94 -6.12 -5.63
N ASP A 309 16.92 -6.37 -6.46
CA ASP A 309 15.53 -6.36 -6.00
C ASP A 309 15.31 -7.27 -4.77
N GLU A 310 14.57 -6.76 -3.79
CA GLU A 310 14.25 -7.49 -2.58
C GLU A 310 12.77 -7.85 -2.48
N TYR A 311 12.50 -9.06 -1.97
CA TYR A 311 11.17 -9.67 -2.03
C TYR A 311 10.70 -10.14 -0.67
N LEU A 312 9.47 -9.77 -0.30
CA LEU A 312 8.67 -10.50 0.68
C LEU A 312 8.02 -11.70 0.00
N VAL A 313 8.03 -12.85 0.65
CA VAL A 313 7.52 -14.11 0.09
C VAL A 313 6.15 -14.46 0.69
N PRO A 314 5.05 -14.29 -0.04
CA PRO A 314 3.73 -14.75 0.38
C PRO A 314 3.65 -16.28 0.37
N TYR A 315 2.58 -16.83 0.97
CA TYR A 315 2.33 -18.27 0.97
C TYR A 315 2.31 -18.89 -0.44
N ASP A 316 1.71 -18.18 -1.40
CA ASP A 316 1.60 -18.58 -2.80
C ASP A 316 2.75 -18.09 -3.68
N GLY A 317 3.85 -17.66 -3.06
CA GLY A 317 5.12 -17.36 -3.72
C GLY A 317 5.66 -18.59 -4.47
N ARG A 318 6.23 -18.38 -5.66
CA ARG A 318 6.67 -19.44 -6.56
C ARG A 318 8.10 -19.21 -7.07
N LEU A 319 8.91 -20.27 -7.04
CA LEU A 319 10.31 -20.28 -7.49
C LEU A 319 10.53 -20.97 -8.84
N SER A 320 9.50 -21.04 -9.68
CA SER A 320 9.59 -21.80 -10.93
C SER A 320 10.48 -21.18 -12.01
N ASN A 321 10.50 -19.85 -12.08
CA ASN A 321 11.30 -19.03 -12.98
C ASN A 321 11.17 -17.55 -12.54
N LEU A 322 11.93 -16.66 -13.17
CA LEU A 322 11.95 -15.22 -12.83
C LEU A 322 10.57 -14.55 -13.00
N ASP A 323 9.82 -14.85 -14.07
CA ASP A 323 8.48 -14.28 -14.27
C ASP A 323 7.52 -14.69 -13.15
N SER A 324 7.58 -15.96 -12.76
CA SER A 324 6.78 -16.49 -11.66
C SER A 324 7.17 -15.87 -10.32
N ILE A 325 8.45 -15.60 -10.08
CA ILE A 325 8.92 -14.89 -8.87
C ILE A 325 8.32 -13.49 -8.86
N ARG A 326 8.51 -12.71 -9.93
CA ARG A 326 8.01 -11.33 -10.04
C ARG A 326 6.50 -11.22 -9.87
N GLN A 327 5.74 -12.19 -10.38
CA GLN A 327 4.28 -12.17 -10.30
C GLN A 327 3.73 -12.63 -8.93
N SER A 328 4.45 -13.51 -8.23
CA SER A 328 3.94 -14.15 -7.00
C SER A 328 4.55 -13.59 -5.71
N MET A 329 5.73 -12.99 -5.78
CA MET A 329 6.37 -12.32 -4.66
C MET A 329 5.88 -10.87 -4.55
N ILE A 330 6.18 -10.22 -3.42
CA ILE A 330 5.94 -8.80 -3.21
C ILE A 330 7.30 -8.11 -3.21
N MET A 331 7.60 -7.39 -4.30
CA MET A 331 8.78 -6.53 -4.40
C MET A 331 8.68 -5.38 -3.40
N ASP A 332 9.81 -4.90 -2.94
CA ASP A 332 9.91 -3.73 -2.08
C ASP A 332 9.28 -2.48 -2.72
N ASP A 333 9.48 -2.21 -4.02
CA ASP A 333 8.78 -1.14 -4.77
C ASP A 333 7.26 -1.27 -4.70
N THR A 334 6.77 -2.51 -4.86
CA THR A 334 5.33 -2.80 -4.81
C THR A 334 4.80 -2.55 -3.40
N PHE A 335 5.55 -2.99 -2.39
CA PHE A 335 5.20 -2.79 -1.00
C PHE A 335 5.28 -1.31 -0.59
N GLY A 336 6.33 -0.60 -1.00
CA GLY A 336 6.54 0.83 -0.82
C GLY A 336 5.37 1.63 -1.38
N ARG A 337 4.86 1.28 -2.56
CA ARG A 337 3.63 1.87 -3.11
C ARG A 337 2.40 1.59 -2.26
N TRP A 338 2.22 0.37 -1.74
CA TRP A 338 1.10 0.09 -0.83
C TRP A 338 1.19 0.90 0.46
N ILE A 339 2.40 1.17 0.96
CA ILE A 339 2.61 2.10 2.08
C ILE A 339 2.31 3.54 1.65
N GLN A 340 2.66 3.92 0.41
CA GLN A 340 2.37 5.23 -0.15
C GLN A 340 0.86 5.53 -0.15
N GLU A 341 0.03 4.56 -0.53
CA GLU A 341 -1.44 4.69 -0.52
C GLU A 341 -2.02 4.96 0.89
N MET A 342 -1.25 4.71 1.95
CA MET A 342 -1.60 5.06 3.32
C MET A 342 -1.20 6.50 3.70
N ASP A 343 -0.97 7.37 2.71
CA ASP A 343 -0.60 8.77 2.93
C ASP A 343 -1.52 9.48 3.95
N GLY A 344 -0.90 10.31 4.78
CA GLY A 344 -1.54 10.99 5.91
C GLY A 344 -1.70 10.14 7.18
N ARG A 345 -1.47 8.82 7.14
CA ARG A 345 -1.46 7.96 8.34
C ARG A 345 -0.02 7.79 8.86
N ARG A 346 0.11 7.44 10.14
CA ARG A 346 1.39 7.11 10.77
C ARG A 346 1.64 5.61 10.62
N VAL A 347 2.58 5.20 9.77
CA VAL A 347 2.79 3.79 9.42
C VAL A 347 4.10 3.27 10.00
N VAL A 348 4.03 2.23 10.82
CA VAL A 348 5.21 1.51 11.33
C VAL A 348 5.23 0.11 10.76
N VAL A 349 6.28 -0.21 10.00
CA VAL A 349 6.55 -1.54 9.46
C VAL A 349 7.57 -2.24 10.36
N ILE A 350 7.31 -3.48 10.73
CA ILE A 350 8.21 -4.32 11.54
C ILE A 350 8.44 -5.61 10.76
N LEU A 351 9.68 -5.86 10.37
CA LEU A 351 10.05 -7.02 9.54
C LEU A 351 10.95 -7.96 10.33
N ASP A 352 10.45 -9.17 10.61
CA ASP A 352 11.22 -10.29 11.15
C ASP A 352 11.53 -11.32 10.04
N MET A 353 12.49 -10.96 9.19
CA MET A 353 12.92 -11.76 8.04
C MET A 353 14.43 -11.65 7.81
N CYS A 354 14.99 -12.56 7.00
CA CYS A 354 16.36 -12.43 6.55
C CYS A 354 16.46 -11.55 5.30
N HIS A 355 17.54 -10.76 5.24
CA HIS A 355 17.86 -9.91 4.10
C HIS A 355 19.06 -10.46 3.30
N SER A 356 19.91 -11.27 3.94
CA SER A 356 21.01 -11.96 3.28
C SER A 356 20.55 -13.31 2.73
N ALA A 357 21.00 -13.71 1.54
CA ALA A 357 20.81 -15.06 0.97
C ALA A 357 21.56 -16.18 1.75
N GLY A 358 21.83 -15.97 3.05
CA GLY A 358 22.62 -16.84 3.91
C GLY A 358 21.92 -18.16 4.26
N GLN A 359 22.57 -19.29 3.99
CA GLN A 359 22.02 -20.63 4.20
C GLN A 359 22.35 -21.24 5.57
N ALA A 360 22.30 -20.45 6.65
CA ALA A 360 22.56 -20.99 7.99
C ALA A 360 21.38 -21.82 8.52
N ALA A 361 21.65 -22.83 9.36
CA ALA A 361 20.59 -23.59 10.02
C ALA A 361 19.78 -22.67 10.96
N GLY A 362 18.47 -22.58 10.74
CA GLY A 362 17.57 -21.67 11.48
C GLY A 362 17.48 -20.25 10.88
N ALA A 363 18.10 -20.00 9.74
CA ALA A 363 17.96 -18.77 8.96
C ALA A 363 16.59 -18.72 8.25
N LYS A 364 16.01 -17.53 8.20
CA LYS A 364 14.81 -17.21 7.41
C LYS A 364 15.11 -16.72 5.98
N SER A 365 16.16 -17.21 5.32
CA SER A 365 16.44 -16.89 3.90
C SER A 365 16.67 -18.13 3.05
N PHE A 366 16.54 -17.96 1.74
CA PHE A 366 16.86 -18.94 0.72
C PHE A 366 17.41 -18.23 -0.54
N ALA A 367 18.13 -18.97 -1.38
CA ALA A 367 18.72 -18.44 -2.62
C ALA A 367 17.75 -18.56 -3.81
N LEU A 368 17.69 -17.52 -4.66
CA LEU A 368 16.89 -17.54 -5.89
C LEU A 368 17.66 -18.16 -7.07
N PRO A 369 16.97 -18.83 -8.02
CA PRO A 369 17.57 -19.24 -9.29
C PRO A 369 18.16 -18.03 -10.03
N GLY A 370 19.43 -18.10 -10.43
CA GLY A 370 20.13 -17.00 -11.11
C GLY A 370 20.95 -16.09 -10.18
N SER A 371 20.88 -16.28 -8.85
CA SER A 371 21.69 -15.54 -7.88
C SER A 371 23.15 -16.03 -7.76
N GLU A 372 23.60 -16.96 -8.63
CA GLU A 372 24.93 -17.57 -8.56
C GLU A 372 26.08 -16.58 -8.81
N SER A 373 25.79 -15.41 -9.38
CA SER A 373 26.75 -14.30 -9.57
C SER A 373 26.63 -13.19 -8.51
N ALA A 374 25.70 -13.30 -7.55
CA ALA A 374 25.44 -12.31 -6.51
C ALA A 374 26.29 -12.54 -5.24
N THR A 375 27.55 -12.96 -5.38
CA THR A 375 28.48 -13.12 -4.24
C THR A 375 29.06 -11.80 -3.74
N ASN A 376 28.85 -10.71 -4.47
CA ASN A 376 29.25 -9.38 -4.03
C ASN A 376 28.20 -8.83 -3.06
N GLN A 377 28.35 -9.17 -1.78
CA GLN A 377 27.78 -8.33 -0.72
C GLN A 377 28.27 -6.90 -0.93
N PRO A 378 27.40 -5.88 -0.95
CA PRO A 378 27.86 -4.50 -0.83
C PRO A 378 28.70 -4.40 0.45
N ALA A 379 29.91 -3.82 0.33
CA ALA A 379 30.84 -3.68 1.46
C ALA A 379 30.30 -2.73 2.54
N SER A 380 29.29 -1.92 2.21
CA SER A 380 28.51 -1.11 3.14
C SER A 380 27.42 -1.97 3.77
N GLY A 381 27.49 -2.20 5.08
CA GLY A 381 26.44 -2.85 5.87
C GLY A 381 25.16 -2.01 6.03
N GLU A 382 24.80 -1.22 5.01
CA GLU A 382 23.56 -0.45 4.95
C GLU A 382 22.41 -1.37 4.53
N PHE A 383 21.27 -1.16 5.15
CA PHE A 383 20.06 -1.94 4.98
C PHE A 383 19.26 -1.34 3.82
N ASP A 384 18.99 -2.09 2.74
CA ASP A 384 18.39 -1.52 1.52
C ASP A 384 16.85 -1.65 1.45
N PHE A 385 16.27 -2.71 2.03
CA PHE A 385 14.82 -2.99 1.92
C PHE A 385 13.94 -1.82 2.32
N LEU A 386 13.30 -1.19 1.34
CA LEU A 386 12.50 0.03 1.50
C LEU A 386 13.25 1.26 2.02
N ASP A 387 14.56 1.27 2.24
CA ASP A 387 15.28 2.49 2.66
C ASP A 387 15.23 3.54 1.56
N GLY A 388 15.50 3.10 0.32
CA GLY A 388 15.29 3.88 -0.90
C GLY A 388 13.84 4.37 -1.00
N GLU A 389 12.87 3.48 -0.85
CA GLU A 389 11.44 3.83 -0.93
C GLU A 389 11.00 4.81 0.15
N PHE A 390 11.42 4.62 1.40
CA PHE A 390 11.09 5.56 2.48
C PHE A 390 11.76 6.92 2.29
N ALA A 391 12.97 6.97 1.74
CA ALA A 391 13.60 8.21 1.32
C ALA A 391 12.81 8.89 0.19
N ARG A 392 12.42 8.14 -0.86
CA ARG A 392 11.60 8.64 -1.97
C ARG A 392 10.26 9.20 -1.47
N ILE A 393 9.55 8.46 -0.62
CA ILE A 393 8.28 8.83 0.04
C ILE A 393 8.45 10.13 0.84
N LYS A 394 9.52 10.25 1.62
CA LYS A 394 9.85 11.45 2.39
C LYS A 394 10.13 12.65 1.50
N ASP A 395 10.86 12.47 0.41
CA ASP A 395 11.23 13.55 -0.52
C ASP A 395 9.98 14.14 -1.19
N ILE A 396 9.03 13.30 -1.60
CA ILE A 396 7.71 13.75 -2.09
C ILE A 396 6.76 14.17 -0.96
N GLY A 397 7.27 14.35 0.26
CA GLY A 397 6.54 14.97 1.36
C GLY A 397 5.50 14.09 2.04
N GLN A 398 5.43 12.79 1.76
CA GLN A 398 4.70 11.86 2.63
C GLN A 398 5.56 11.66 3.89
N ARG A 399 5.01 12.08 5.02
CA ARG A 399 5.69 12.06 6.33
C ARG A 399 5.04 11.00 7.20
N ASP A 400 5.75 10.55 8.23
CA ASP A 400 5.26 9.62 9.25
C ASP A 400 5.30 8.13 8.93
N THR A 401 6.43 7.67 8.38
CA THR A 401 6.74 6.23 8.26
C THR A 401 7.96 5.83 9.07
N ALA A 402 7.99 4.59 9.57
CA ALA A 402 9.19 3.99 10.13
C ALA A 402 9.26 2.49 9.82
N LEU A 403 10.49 1.97 9.73
CA LEU A 403 10.78 0.56 9.52
C LEU A 403 11.73 0.05 10.59
N LEU A 404 11.30 -0.99 11.31
CA LEU A 404 12.12 -1.78 12.23
C LEU A 404 12.36 -3.16 11.63
N ALA A 405 13.59 -3.44 11.23
CA ALA A 405 13.98 -4.73 10.67
C ALA A 405 14.81 -5.56 11.66
N SER A 406 14.69 -6.88 11.56
CA SER A 406 15.32 -7.82 12.49
C SER A 406 16.83 -7.96 12.37
N SER A 407 17.42 -7.58 11.23
CA SER A 407 18.85 -7.72 10.97
C SER A 407 19.34 -6.66 9.98
N ALA A 408 20.63 -6.36 9.99
CA ALA A 408 21.26 -5.62 8.89
C ALA A 408 21.25 -6.42 7.58
N ALA A 409 21.44 -5.76 6.43
CA ALA A 409 21.45 -6.38 5.10
C ALA A 409 22.44 -7.54 4.94
N SER A 410 23.59 -7.48 5.60
CA SER A 410 24.63 -8.52 5.55
C SER A 410 24.41 -9.65 6.57
N GLN A 411 23.39 -9.54 7.41
CA GLN A 411 23.11 -10.44 8.51
C GLN A 411 21.85 -11.29 8.26
N VAL A 412 21.68 -12.31 9.08
CA VAL A 412 20.58 -13.28 9.03
C VAL A 412 19.66 -13.03 10.24
N SER A 413 18.35 -13.18 10.06
CA SER A 413 17.39 -13.28 11.15
C SER A 413 17.17 -14.74 11.56
N PHE A 414 17.23 -15.00 12.87
CA PHE A 414 17.22 -16.35 13.44
C PHE A 414 15.92 -16.68 14.19
N GLU A 415 15.45 -17.91 13.97
CA GLU A 415 14.55 -18.58 14.91
C GLU A 415 15.31 -18.89 16.22
N ARG A 416 14.64 -18.80 17.36
CA ARG A 416 15.26 -19.17 18.64
C ARG A 416 15.46 -20.68 18.72
N LYS A 417 16.49 -21.13 19.45
CA LYS A 417 16.74 -22.56 19.73
C LYS A 417 15.62 -23.21 20.53
N GLU A 418 14.83 -22.40 21.23
CA GLU A 418 13.66 -22.84 21.97
C GLU A 418 12.48 -23.18 21.04
N HIS A 419 12.58 -22.86 19.74
CA HIS A 419 11.56 -23.15 18.71
C HIS A 419 10.17 -22.60 19.06
N ASP A 420 10.12 -21.55 19.87
CA ASP A 420 8.89 -20.88 20.29
C ASP A 420 8.61 -19.66 19.41
N LEU A 421 9.62 -18.81 19.20
CA LEU A 421 9.53 -17.55 18.48
C LEU A 421 10.86 -17.22 17.81
N SER A 422 10.84 -16.23 16.93
CA SER A 422 12.07 -15.63 16.40
C SER A 422 12.78 -14.76 17.43
N ALA A 423 14.08 -14.55 17.26
CA ALA A 423 14.90 -13.83 18.23
C ALA A 423 14.38 -12.41 18.49
N MET A 424 14.19 -11.61 17.42
CA MET A 424 13.61 -10.27 17.56
C MET A 424 12.19 -10.31 18.11
N THR A 425 11.34 -11.18 17.55
CA THR A 425 9.94 -11.28 17.96
C THR A 425 9.75 -11.60 19.43
N TYR A 426 10.55 -12.52 19.99
CA TYR A 426 10.50 -12.83 21.41
C TYR A 426 10.78 -11.60 22.28
N PHE A 427 11.87 -10.88 22.00
CA PHE A 427 12.22 -9.71 22.81
C PHE A 427 11.22 -8.57 22.62
N LEU A 428 10.68 -8.38 21.42
CA LEU A 428 9.64 -7.38 21.16
C LEU A 428 8.36 -7.72 21.92
N ALA A 429 7.88 -8.97 21.84
CA ALA A 429 6.72 -9.44 22.58
C ALA A 429 6.91 -9.27 24.09
N LYS A 430 8.10 -9.62 24.60
CA LYS A 430 8.48 -9.43 26.00
C LYS A 430 8.41 -7.97 26.40
N GLN A 431 8.94 -7.03 25.60
CA GLN A 431 8.88 -5.59 25.91
C GLN A 431 7.44 -5.06 25.92
N LEU A 432 6.63 -5.45 24.94
CA LEU A 432 5.22 -5.06 24.85
C LEU A 432 4.43 -5.54 26.08
N GLN A 433 4.69 -6.76 26.55
CA GLN A 433 4.04 -7.35 27.71
C GLN A 433 4.63 -6.88 29.06
N ALA A 434 5.90 -6.47 29.07
CA ALA A 434 6.60 -6.06 30.29
C ALA A 434 6.25 -4.61 30.65
N GLY A 435 5.23 -4.45 31.49
CA GLY A 435 4.98 -3.22 32.23
C GLY A 435 3.76 -2.43 31.80
N SER A 436 3.49 -1.37 32.55
CA SER A 436 2.37 -0.43 32.37
C SER A 436 2.82 0.95 31.89
N THR A 437 4.11 1.13 31.63
CA THR A 437 4.66 2.41 31.16
C THR A 437 4.64 2.50 29.64
N PRO A 438 4.50 3.70 29.06
CA PRO A 438 4.59 3.87 27.62
C PRO A 438 5.93 3.32 27.07
N LEU A 439 5.89 2.71 25.88
CA LEU A 439 7.05 2.19 25.15
C LEU A 439 7.08 2.81 23.76
N THR A 440 8.09 3.64 23.48
CA THR A 440 8.31 4.19 22.15
C THR A 440 9.00 3.20 21.23
N LEU A 441 8.84 3.37 19.92
CA LEU A 441 9.54 2.60 18.89
C LEU A 441 11.07 2.72 19.06
N THR A 442 11.56 3.93 19.31
CA THR A 442 12.99 4.21 19.50
C THR A 442 13.55 3.54 20.76
N ASP A 443 12.83 3.58 21.89
CA ASP A 443 13.26 2.91 23.13
C ASP A 443 13.25 1.39 22.96
N SER A 444 12.19 0.86 22.33
CA SER A 444 12.09 -0.56 22.00
C SER A 444 13.24 -1.01 21.12
N PHE A 445 13.55 -0.26 20.05
CA PHE A 445 14.68 -0.51 19.17
C PHE A 445 16.01 -0.53 19.93
N ALA A 446 16.28 0.46 20.78
CA ALA A 446 17.53 0.52 21.53
C ALA A 446 17.73 -0.72 22.43
N GLN A 447 16.63 -1.23 23.01
CA GLN A 447 16.62 -2.45 23.81
C GLN A 447 16.77 -3.70 22.93
N LEU A 448 15.99 -3.80 21.84
CA LEU A 448 16.05 -4.92 20.89
C LEU A 448 17.45 -5.08 20.30
N LYS A 449 18.09 -3.96 19.92
CA LYS A 449 19.44 -3.98 19.35
C LYS A 449 20.44 -4.64 20.29
N ARG A 450 20.32 -4.44 21.60
CA ARG A 450 21.17 -5.11 22.59
C ARG A 450 20.76 -6.57 22.80
N ASP A 451 19.50 -6.80 23.13
CA ASP A 451 19.02 -8.11 23.59
C ASP A 451 19.09 -9.18 22.47
N VAL A 452 18.75 -8.81 21.24
CA VAL A 452 18.83 -9.70 20.06
C VAL A 452 20.27 -10.05 19.74
N THR A 453 21.15 -9.03 19.68
CA THR A 453 22.57 -9.23 19.38
C THR A 453 23.21 -10.16 20.42
N GLU A 454 22.99 -9.89 21.71
CA GLU A 454 23.54 -10.72 22.80
C GLU A 454 23.00 -12.16 22.75
N TYR A 455 21.70 -12.34 22.50
CA TYR A 455 21.12 -13.68 22.37
C TYR A 455 21.74 -14.44 21.20
N VAL A 456 21.83 -13.82 20.02
CA VAL A 456 22.31 -14.51 18.82
C VAL A 456 23.79 -14.86 18.94
N GLU A 457 24.64 -13.93 19.38
CA GLU A 457 26.08 -14.21 19.54
C GLU A 457 26.35 -15.32 20.56
N ARG A 458 25.52 -15.40 21.61
CA ARG A 458 25.61 -16.45 22.63
C ARG A 458 25.13 -17.81 22.12
N GLN A 459 24.03 -17.84 21.36
CA GLN A 459 23.40 -19.09 20.93
C GLN A 459 23.93 -19.63 19.61
N PHE A 460 24.40 -18.76 18.73
CA PHE A 460 24.89 -19.08 17.39
C PHE A 460 26.32 -18.53 17.25
N PRO A 461 27.35 -19.32 17.64
CA PRO A 461 28.73 -18.85 17.61
C PRO A 461 29.18 -18.43 16.21
N GLY A 462 29.83 -17.26 16.12
CA GLY A 462 30.42 -16.77 14.87
C GLY A 462 29.45 -16.02 13.94
N VAL A 463 28.20 -15.82 14.35
CA VAL A 463 27.22 -15.00 13.63
C VAL A 463 26.64 -13.93 14.55
N THR A 464 26.10 -12.88 13.96
CA THR A 464 25.45 -11.78 14.69
C THR A 464 24.18 -11.37 13.97
N GLN A 465 23.22 -10.86 14.74
CA GLN A 465 21.95 -10.34 14.26
C GLN A 465 21.70 -9.02 15.00
N THR A 466 21.72 -7.93 14.25
CA THR A 466 21.58 -6.57 14.77
C THR A 466 20.34 -5.93 14.14
N PRO A 467 19.26 -5.73 14.91
CA PRO A 467 18.12 -4.95 14.46
C PRO A 467 18.50 -3.57 13.90
N VAL A 468 17.74 -3.10 12.93
CA VAL A 468 17.91 -1.80 12.25
C VAL A 468 16.60 -1.01 12.33
N LEU A 469 16.70 0.31 12.53
CA LEU A 469 15.56 1.21 12.54
C LEU A 469 15.82 2.36 11.56
N ILE A 470 14.88 2.55 10.63
CA ILE A 470 14.74 3.75 9.81
C ILE A 470 13.52 4.49 10.35
N ASP A 471 13.71 5.71 10.84
CA ASP A 471 12.66 6.48 11.50
C ASP A 471 12.47 7.84 10.82
N ASN A 472 11.37 7.95 10.06
CA ASN A 472 10.94 9.19 9.40
C ASN A 472 9.66 9.75 10.05
N LEU A 473 9.36 9.37 11.30
CA LEU A 473 8.23 9.87 12.05
C LEU A 473 8.48 11.32 12.50
N SER A 474 7.46 12.17 12.35
CA SER A 474 7.49 13.56 12.82
C SER A 474 7.37 13.69 14.34
N GLU A 475 6.76 12.70 14.98
CA GLU A 475 6.55 12.61 16.42
C GLU A 475 6.79 11.18 16.91
N PRO A 476 7.20 10.97 18.19
CA PRO A 476 7.43 9.64 18.74
C PRO A 476 6.24 8.70 18.53
N PHE A 477 6.50 7.50 18.01
CA PHE A 477 5.49 6.46 17.87
C PHE A 477 5.53 5.52 19.07
N PHE A 478 4.40 5.36 19.74
CA PHE A 478 4.27 4.49 20.91
C PHE A 478 3.81 3.10 20.48
N LEU A 479 4.67 2.10 20.60
CA LEU A 479 4.24 0.70 20.44
C LEU A 479 3.24 0.31 21.53
N ARG A 480 3.43 0.84 22.74
CA ARG A 480 2.49 0.79 23.88
C ARG A 480 2.29 2.23 24.39
N PRO A 481 1.12 2.86 24.19
CA PRO A 481 0.86 4.23 24.66
C PRO A 481 0.73 4.37 26.16
#